data_AF-A0A1R2B7T5-F1
#
_entry.id   AF-A0A1R2B7T5-F1
#
_cell.length_a   1.000
_cell.length_b   1.000
_cell.length_c   1.000
_cell.angle_alpha   90.00
_cell.angle_beta   90.00
_cell.angle_gamma   90.00
#
_symmetry.space_group_name_H-M   'P 1'
#
loop_
_entity.id
_entity.type
_entity.pdbx_description
1 polymer ?
#
loop_
_entity_poly.entity_id
_entity_poly.type
_entity_poly.pdbx_seq_one_letter_code
_entity_poly.pdbx_strand_id
1 'polypeptide(L)'
;MSDTEKPDEIQSGFHQELVDEINVDEMVESAIMEAEAEIVEEEKEQGNYVEPKISSDNNLAFEDLEAQNNTIKQYQRTLQELKEEISRLTKKLNQKSNQSHSKPNEEETFKLKLICKLAKQEVKETTTNLETLKNALSKTEQNIENLKRNSLDQDSSTQKISDLSESLNTLESEHLELNKSNNEISIADLDKILSPESNQKLINEFFVNIQKRLTNLESDNSNLSTTLKKSLLETNKLKEKCEKASNRYRSNDELKSKLYELENTYMKYRIIEEKINQNIKIAEEEYAIHFHRPENKHDTSSAQKMLSDLEIMANKDKDDIEQLEFLLQEKRNILRAARAYGLQRSKTSNKLRSDMEILGYVLVEKDQLINRLRKNIDEIKLKQMQVDLEIKNLSEKVKFF
;
A
#
# COMPACT_ATOMS: atom_id res chain seq x y z
N MET A 1 -8.51 -11.19 -36.30
CA MET A 1 -7.20 -11.38 -36.94
C MET A 1 -6.23 -10.70 -36.00
N SER A 2 -5.48 -11.44 -35.18
CA SER A 2 -4.41 -12.37 -35.56
C SER A 2 -3.20 -11.56 -36.04
N ASP A 3 -1.96 -11.83 -35.65
CA ASP A 3 -1.38 -13.02 -34.98
C ASP A 3 -0.48 -12.59 -33.80
N THR A 4 -0.26 -13.37 -32.73
CA THR A 4 0.34 -14.72 -32.64
C THR A 4 1.77 -14.79 -33.15
N GLU A 5 2.76 -14.48 -32.31
CA GLU A 5 4.07 -15.12 -32.42
C GLU A 5 4.68 -15.42 -31.04
N LYS A 6 4.97 -16.71 -30.85
CA LYS A 6 5.90 -17.33 -29.90
C LYS A 6 7.10 -17.81 -30.73
N PRO A 7 8.27 -18.18 -30.17
CA PRO A 7 8.63 -18.32 -28.75
C PRO A 7 9.91 -17.46 -28.43
N ASP A 8 10.90 -17.76 -27.57
CA ASP A 8 11.22 -18.92 -26.71
C ASP A 8 12.16 -18.57 -25.50
N GLU A 9 12.96 -19.55 -25.07
CA GLU A 9 13.97 -19.67 -24.01
C GLU A 9 15.09 -18.61 -23.85
N ILE A 10 15.98 -18.86 -22.84
CA ILE A 10 17.29 -18.22 -22.54
C ILE A 10 17.15 -16.91 -21.72
N GLN A 11 17.74 -16.68 -20.54
CA GLN A 11 18.61 -17.42 -19.59
C GLN A 11 18.27 -16.89 -18.17
N SER A 12 18.24 -17.67 -17.09
CA SER A 12 19.44 -18.11 -16.33
C SER A 12 20.51 -17.02 -16.11
N GLY A 13 20.09 -15.81 -15.71
CA GLY A 13 20.99 -14.75 -15.25
C GLY A 13 20.95 -14.58 -13.73
N PHE A 14 21.93 -15.14 -13.02
CA PHE A 14 22.24 -14.71 -11.65
C PHE A 14 22.66 -13.23 -11.69
N HIS A 15 21.78 -12.32 -11.30
CA HIS A 15 22.18 -10.97 -10.86
C HIS A 15 21.86 -10.82 -9.39
N GLN A 16 22.91 -11.13 -8.65
CA GLN A 16 23.08 -10.95 -7.22
C GLN A 16 23.27 -9.46 -6.96
N GLU A 17 22.17 -8.69 -6.99
CA GLU A 17 22.17 -7.37 -6.37
C GLU A 17 22.35 -7.59 -4.86
N LEU A 18 23.56 -7.23 -4.38
CA LEU A 18 23.73 -6.89 -2.98
C LEU A 18 22.79 -5.72 -2.71
N VAL A 19 21.68 -5.99 -2.02
CA VAL A 19 21.05 -4.96 -1.21
C VAL A 19 22.03 -4.73 -0.08
N ASP A 20 22.82 -3.65 -0.17
CA ASP A 20 23.49 -3.11 1.00
C ASP A 20 22.38 -2.74 1.98
N GLU A 21 22.25 -3.60 3.00
CA GLU A 21 21.31 -3.42 4.10
C GLU A 21 21.81 -2.21 4.88
N ILE A 22 21.28 -1.02 4.54
CA ILE A 22 21.67 0.24 5.18
C ILE A 22 21.32 0.11 6.66
N ASN A 23 22.34 -0.22 7.44
CA ASN A 23 22.23 -0.47 8.85
C ASN A 23 21.94 0.85 9.57
N VAL A 24 20.65 1.17 9.71
CA VAL A 24 20.17 2.43 10.27
C VAL A 24 20.73 2.64 11.68
N ASP A 25 20.97 1.56 12.43
CA ASP A 25 21.56 1.62 13.76
C ASP A 25 23.04 2.09 13.70
N GLU A 26 23.87 1.61 12.77
CA GLU A 26 25.24 2.12 12.57
C GLU A 26 25.28 3.58 12.09
N MET A 27 24.33 4.01 11.25
CA MET A 27 24.22 5.42 10.83
C MET A 27 23.82 6.34 12.00
N VAL A 28 22.91 5.87 12.87
CA VAL A 28 22.49 6.62 14.07
C VAL A 28 23.62 6.66 15.11
N GLU A 29 24.32 5.55 15.32
CA GLU A 29 25.44 5.45 16.26
C GLU A 29 26.64 6.29 15.81
N SER A 30 26.93 6.34 14.49
CA SER A 30 27.93 7.24 13.91
C SER A 30 27.57 8.72 14.10
N ALA A 31 26.31 9.10 13.83
CA ALA A 31 25.84 10.48 14.01
C ALA A 31 25.83 10.94 15.49
N ILE A 32 25.60 10.01 16.42
CA ILE A 32 25.71 10.27 17.87
C ILE A 32 27.19 10.46 18.25
N MET A 33 28.10 9.60 17.79
CA MET A 33 29.54 9.77 18.05
C MET A 33 30.10 11.07 17.47
N GLU A 34 29.66 11.48 16.28
CA GLU A 34 30.09 12.73 15.64
C GLU A 34 29.63 13.96 16.44
N ALA A 35 28.36 13.96 16.91
CA ALA A 35 27.84 15.00 17.80
C ALA A 35 28.50 15.01 19.20
N GLU A 36 28.82 13.85 19.76
CA GLU A 36 29.55 13.74 21.04
C GLU A 36 31.01 14.21 20.89
N ALA A 37 31.65 14.01 19.74
CA ALA A 37 32.99 14.53 19.46
C ALA A 37 33.03 16.05 19.33
N GLU A 38 32.02 16.66 18.69
CA GLU A 38 31.91 18.12 18.52
C GLU A 38 31.78 18.85 19.87
N ILE A 39 31.01 18.27 20.82
CA ILE A 39 30.88 18.75 22.20
C ILE A 39 32.21 18.69 22.98
N VAL A 40 33.05 17.70 22.71
CA VAL A 40 34.37 17.51 23.36
C VAL A 40 35.46 18.43 22.78
N GLU A 41 35.28 18.97 21.58
CA GLU A 41 36.14 20.04 21.03
C GLU A 41 35.80 21.40 21.66
N GLU A 42 34.52 21.76 21.80
CA GLU A 42 34.10 23.03 22.45
C GLU A 42 34.57 23.13 23.92
N GLU A 43 34.60 22.02 24.68
CA GLU A 43 35.12 22.03 26.06
C GLU A 43 36.66 22.19 26.15
N LYS A 44 37.42 21.98 25.06
CA LYS A 44 38.89 22.14 25.07
C LYS A 44 39.33 23.57 24.76
N GLU A 45 38.56 24.35 24.01
CA GLU A 45 38.98 25.71 23.61
C GLU A 45 38.97 26.74 24.75
N GLN A 46 38.31 26.47 25.88
CA GLN A 46 38.33 27.36 27.05
C GLN A 46 39.49 27.09 28.04
N GLY A 47 40.40 26.17 27.71
CA GLY A 47 41.48 25.71 28.59
C GLY A 47 42.80 26.50 28.57
N ASN A 48 42.91 27.61 27.83
CA ASN A 48 44.18 28.34 27.67
C ASN A 48 44.47 29.36 28.79
N TYR A 49 44.88 28.86 29.95
CA TYR A 49 45.49 29.70 31.00
C TYR A 49 46.94 30.05 30.62
N VAL A 50 47.16 31.28 30.15
CA VAL A 50 48.51 31.78 29.83
C VAL A 50 49.28 32.06 31.13
N GLU A 51 50.38 31.34 31.36
CA GLU A 51 51.32 31.68 32.43
C GLU A 51 51.94 33.08 32.18
N PRO A 52 51.88 34.02 33.14
CA PRO A 52 52.53 35.30 33.00
C PRO A 52 54.05 35.15 33.15
N LYS A 53 54.78 35.42 32.06
CA LYS A 53 56.24 35.52 32.08
C LYS A 53 56.67 36.62 33.05
N ILE A 54 57.37 36.25 34.12
CA ILE A 54 58.05 37.22 35.00
C ILE A 54 59.35 37.63 34.32
N SER A 55 59.35 38.78 33.65
CA SER A 55 60.58 39.46 33.24
C SER A 55 61.19 40.18 34.44
N SER A 56 62.31 39.66 34.96
CA SER A 56 63.22 40.50 35.74
C SER A 56 63.79 41.57 34.81
N ASP A 57 63.49 42.84 35.11
CA ASP A 57 64.47 43.92 35.23
C ASP A 57 63.76 45.29 35.22
N ASN A 58 63.61 45.92 36.38
CA ASN A 58 64.45 47.09 36.69
C ASN A 58 64.27 47.64 38.11
N ASN A 59 65.29 48.38 38.53
CA ASN A 59 65.37 49.10 39.80
C ASN A 59 64.40 50.29 39.88
N LEU A 60 64.15 50.73 41.13
CA LEU A 60 63.55 51.98 41.66
C LEU A 60 62.39 51.62 42.61
N ALA A 61 62.21 52.23 43.77
CA ALA A 61 63.07 53.09 44.59
C ALA A 61 62.61 52.96 46.07
N PHE A 62 63.29 53.58 47.02
CA PHE A 62 62.80 53.62 48.41
C PHE A 62 61.48 54.41 48.50
N GLU A 63 60.41 53.75 48.95
CA GLU A 63 59.20 54.38 49.48
C GLU A 63 58.88 53.81 50.87
N ASP A 64 58.32 54.67 51.72
CA ASP A 64 58.31 54.53 53.18
C ASP A 64 57.92 53.15 53.73
N LEU A 65 58.70 52.63 54.68
CA LEU A 65 58.38 51.40 55.43
C LEU A 65 57.02 51.49 56.13
N GLU A 66 56.63 52.68 56.58
CA GLU A 66 55.33 52.91 57.22
C GLU A 66 54.18 52.98 56.19
N ALA A 67 54.44 53.53 55.00
CA ALA A 67 53.51 53.48 53.88
C ALA A 67 53.31 52.02 53.42
N GLN A 68 54.38 51.28 53.14
CA GLN A 68 54.32 49.86 52.76
C GLN A 68 53.58 49.01 53.79
N ASN A 69 53.83 49.20 55.09
CA ASN A 69 53.15 48.45 56.15
C ASN A 69 51.65 48.80 56.24
N ASN A 70 51.27 50.06 55.97
CA ASN A 70 49.87 50.45 55.84
C ASN A 70 49.22 49.85 54.58
N THR A 71 49.89 49.84 53.43
CA THR A 71 49.40 49.16 52.21
C THR A 71 49.26 47.66 52.41
N ILE A 72 50.20 47.01 53.10
CA ILE A 72 50.13 45.59 53.48
C ILE A 72 48.92 45.32 54.39
N LYS A 73 48.68 46.15 55.43
CA LYS A 73 47.48 46.03 56.27
C LYS A 73 46.19 46.27 55.48
N GLN A 74 46.22 47.19 54.52
CA GLN A 74 45.08 47.47 53.65
C GLN A 74 44.79 46.25 52.76
N TYR A 75 45.80 45.70 52.07
CA TYR A 75 45.68 44.45 51.31
C TYR A 75 45.27 43.26 52.17
N GLN A 76 45.76 43.14 53.42
CA GLN A 76 45.31 42.08 54.33
C GLN A 76 43.83 42.20 54.68
N ARG A 77 43.31 43.43 54.87
CA ARG A 77 41.86 43.67 55.02
C ARG A 77 41.11 43.34 53.75
N THR A 78 41.53 43.83 52.58
CA THR A 78 40.85 43.55 51.31
C THR A 78 40.84 42.05 51.00
N LEU A 79 41.93 41.34 51.32
CA LEU A 79 42.04 39.90 51.13
C LEU A 79 41.18 39.11 52.14
N GLN A 80 40.93 39.66 53.33
CA GLN A 80 39.97 39.10 54.28
C GLN A 80 38.51 39.38 53.88
N GLU A 81 38.20 40.60 53.45
CA GLU A 81 36.89 40.98 52.87
C GLU A 81 36.57 40.11 51.64
N LEU A 82 37.54 39.91 50.73
CA LEU A 82 37.41 39.01 49.58
C LEU A 82 37.23 37.54 49.99
N LYS A 83 37.89 37.06 51.06
CA LYS A 83 37.65 35.71 51.60
C LYS A 83 36.24 35.56 52.18
N GLU A 84 35.72 36.58 52.85
CA GLU A 84 34.35 36.60 53.37
C GLU A 84 33.30 36.71 52.24
N GLU A 85 33.60 37.49 51.20
CA GLU A 85 32.77 37.59 49.98
C GLU A 85 32.76 36.28 49.19
N ILE A 86 33.92 35.67 48.95
CA ILE A 86 34.02 34.32 48.36
C ILE A 86 33.22 33.33 49.21
N SER A 87 33.38 33.32 50.54
CA SER A 87 32.61 32.43 51.43
C SER A 87 31.09 32.68 51.35
N ARG A 88 30.65 33.94 51.22
CA ARG A 88 29.25 34.30 50.95
C ARG A 88 28.77 33.82 49.58
N LEU A 89 29.57 34.00 48.53
CA LEU A 89 29.25 33.61 47.17
C LEU A 89 29.22 32.08 47.03
N THR A 90 30.16 31.34 47.61
CA THR A 90 30.13 29.87 47.70
C THR A 90 28.93 29.38 48.49
N LYS A 91 28.54 30.04 49.58
CA LYS A 91 27.29 29.71 50.30
C LYS A 91 26.05 29.97 49.45
N LYS A 92 25.98 31.09 48.72
CA LYS A 92 24.89 31.38 47.76
C LYS A 92 24.87 30.39 46.59
N LEU A 93 26.04 29.97 46.09
CA LEU A 93 26.18 28.99 45.03
C LEU A 93 25.69 27.61 45.50
N ASN A 94 26.09 27.17 46.70
CA ASN A 94 25.61 25.91 47.28
C ASN A 94 24.11 25.95 47.59
N GLN A 95 23.57 27.10 48.05
CA GLN A 95 22.13 27.28 48.23
C GLN A 95 21.37 27.25 46.90
N LYS A 96 21.89 27.90 45.84
CA LYS A 96 21.31 27.83 44.49
C LYS A 96 21.40 26.43 43.92
N SER A 97 22.56 25.76 44.01
CA SER A 97 22.80 24.38 43.57
C SER A 97 21.77 23.43 44.19
N ASN A 98 21.57 23.52 45.51
CA ASN A 98 20.57 22.73 46.23
C ASN A 98 19.11 23.13 45.91
N GLN A 99 18.85 24.31 45.35
CA GLN A 99 17.53 24.72 44.84
C GLN A 99 17.32 24.30 43.37
N SER A 100 18.36 24.27 42.55
CA SER A 100 18.35 23.76 41.16
C SER A 100 18.50 22.25 41.07
N HIS A 101 18.60 21.55 42.20
CA HIS A 101 18.52 20.10 42.32
C HIS A 101 17.22 19.65 42.99
N SER A 102 16.10 20.29 42.65
CA SER A 102 14.82 19.58 42.65
C SER A 102 14.95 18.44 41.65
N LYS A 103 15.10 17.20 42.15
CA LYS A 103 14.91 16.00 41.32
C LYS A 103 13.57 16.18 40.58
N PRO A 104 13.51 15.99 39.26
CA PRO A 104 12.28 16.20 38.51
C PRO A 104 11.18 15.34 39.12
N ASN A 105 10.03 15.93 39.34
CA ASN A 105 8.92 15.26 40.03
C ASN A 105 8.52 13.99 39.23
N GLU A 106 7.96 12.97 39.89
CA GLU A 106 7.47 11.77 39.21
C GLU A 106 6.46 12.13 38.11
N GLU A 107 5.66 13.17 38.33
CA GLU A 107 4.74 13.74 37.34
C GLU A 107 5.45 14.40 36.14
N GLU A 108 6.58 15.09 36.35
CA GLU A 108 7.35 15.75 35.28
C GLU A 108 8.12 14.73 34.45
N THR A 109 8.73 13.73 35.08
CA THR A 109 9.37 12.62 34.38
C THR A 109 8.36 11.75 33.64
N PHE A 110 7.13 11.58 34.17
CA PHE A 110 6.04 10.91 33.46
C PHE A 110 5.58 11.71 32.23
N LYS A 111 5.38 13.03 32.36
CA LYS A 111 5.05 13.92 31.23
C LYS A 111 6.13 13.89 30.16
N LEU A 112 7.40 13.96 30.53
CA LEU A 112 8.52 13.88 29.59
C LEU A 112 8.57 12.52 28.88
N LYS A 113 8.42 11.40 29.61
CA LYS A 113 8.32 10.06 29.01
C LYS A 113 7.14 9.93 28.04
N LEU A 114 6.00 10.53 28.35
CA LEU A 114 4.82 10.55 27.48
C LEU A 114 5.09 11.35 26.20
N ILE A 115 5.67 12.55 26.33
CA ILE A 115 6.06 13.39 25.18
C ILE A 115 7.07 12.66 24.28
N CYS A 116 8.11 12.05 24.86
CA CYS A 116 9.08 11.26 24.10
C CYS A 116 8.42 10.04 23.40
N LYS A 117 7.40 9.42 24.01
CA LYS A 117 6.64 8.32 23.38
C LYS A 117 5.80 8.81 22.20
N LEU A 118 5.11 9.94 22.36
CA LEU A 118 4.32 10.57 21.29
C LEU A 118 5.21 11.02 20.13
N ALA A 119 6.33 11.69 20.41
CA ALA A 119 7.31 12.08 19.39
C ALA A 119 7.89 10.85 18.65
N LYS A 120 8.20 9.75 19.36
CA LYS A 120 8.64 8.49 18.71
C LYS A 120 7.55 7.86 17.84
N GLN A 121 6.27 8.05 18.16
CA GLN A 121 5.17 7.60 17.31
C GLN A 121 5.02 8.49 16.08
N GLU A 122 5.04 9.82 16.24
CA GLU A 122 4.99 10.79 15.14
C GLU A 122 6.15 10.62 14.15
N VAL A 123 7.37 10.36 14.65
CA VAL A 123 8.52 10.01 13.81
C VAL A 123 8.25 8.72 13.01
N LYS A 124 7.71 7.67 13.62
CA LYS A 124 7.35 6.44 12.88
C LYS A 124 6.28 6.69 11.81
N GLU A 125 5.21 7.39 12.15
CA GLU A 125 4.14 7.72 11.21
C GLU A 125 4.66 8.57 10.04
N THR A 126 5.46 9.61 10.31
CA THR A 126 6.09 10.43 9.27
C THR A 126 7.10 9.65 8.41
N THR A 127 7.88 8.72 8.98
CA THR A 127 8.74 7.81 8.19
C THR A 127 7.92 6.93 7.24
N THR A 128 6.83 6.31 7.71
CA THR A 128 5.95 5.50 6.83
C THR A 128 5.25 6.32 5.74
N ASN A 129 4.89 7.57 6.05
CA ASN A 129 4.34 8.51 5.06
C ASN A 129 5.40 8.91 4.02
N LEU A 130 6.65 9.10 4.42
CA LEU A 130 7.77 9.39 3.52
C LEU A 130 8.08 8.20 2.60
N GLU A 131 8.01 6.97 3.11
CA GLU A 131 8.22 5.75 2.33
C GLU A 131 7.07 5.48 1.34
N THR A 132 5.81 5.70 1.72
CA THR A 132 4.68 5.62 0.79
C THR A 132 4.76 6.70 -0.29
N LEU A 133 5.22 7.91 0.03
CA LEU A 133 5.50 8.98 -0.95
C LEU A 133 6.65 8.63 -1.91
N LYS A 134 7.76 8.05 -1.42
CA LYS A 134 8.85 7.53 -2.29
C LYS A 134 8.33 6.49 -3.28
N ASN A 135 7.51 5.55 -2.81
CA ASN A 135 6.89 4.53 -3.65
C ASN A 135 5.90 5.12 -4.67
N ALA A 136 5.18 6.20 -4.34
CA ALA A 136 4.31 6.91 -5.26
C ALA A 136 5.10 7.71 -6.31
N LEU A 137 6.22 8.33 -5.93
CA LEU A 137 7.12 9.04 -6.83
C LEU A 137 7.71 8.10 -7.88
N SER A 138 8.30 6.97 -7.44
CA SER A 138 8.90 5.97 -8.35
C SER A 138 7.88 5.43 -9.38
N LYS A 139 6.65 5.13 -8.96
CA LYS A 139 5.56 4.75 -9.88
C LYS A 139 5.21 5.86 -10.87
N THR A 140 5.27 7.12 -10.44
CA THR A 140 5.00 8.28 -11.30
C THR A 140 6.12 8.50 -12.32
N GLU A 141 7.38 8.31 -11.92
CA GLU A 141 8.54 8.34 -12.81
C GLU A 141 8.47 7.22 -13.86
N GLN A 142 8.15 5.98 -13.46
CA GLN A 142 7.90 4.87 -14.39
C GLN A 142 6.76 5.17 -15.36
N ASN A 143 5.67 5.78 -14.90
CA ASN A 143 4.56 6.18 -15.77
C ASN A 143 4.97 7.28 -16.76
N ILE A 144 5.77 8.26 -16.34
CA ILE A 144 6.33 9.30 -17.21
C ILE A 144 7.29 8.70 -18.23
N GLU A 145 8.12 7.73 -17.83
CA GLU A 145 9.03 7.05 -18.75
C GLU A 145 8.27 6.19 -19.77
N ASN A 146 7.25 5.45 -19.34
CA ASN A 146 6.36 4.71 -20.24
C ASN A 146 5.62 5.64 -21.22
N LEU A 147 5.16 6.81 -20.77
CA LEU A 147 4.57 7.83 -21.65
C LEU A 147 5.60 8.40 -22.64
N LYS A 148 6.85 8.64 -22.21
CA LYS A 148 7.94 9.05 -23.11
C LYS A 148 8.26 7.98 -24.14
N ARG A 149 8.39 6.72 -23.75
CA ARG A 149 8.61 5.57 -24.65
C ARG A 149 7.46 5.45 -25.67
N ASN A 150 6.21 5.59 -25.24
CA ASN A 150 5.04 5.60 -26.12
C ASN A 150 4.98 6.85 -27.05
N SER A 151 5.59 7.98 -26.68
CA SER A 151 5.72 9.16 -27.54
C SER A 151 6.93 9.12 -28.49
N LEU A 152 7.91 8.25 -28.20
CA LEU A 152 9.09 7.99 -29.01
C LEU A 152 8.84 6.97 -30.13
N ASP A 153 7.63 6.38 -30.19
CA ASP A 153 7.16 5.51 -31.27
C ASP A 153 6.80 6.33 -32.54
N GLN A 154 7.66 7.29 -32.87
CA GLN A 154 7.47 8.31 -33.89
C GLN A 154 7.44 7.69 -35.29
N ASP A 155 8.13 6.57 -35.48
CA ASP A 155 8.15 5.78 -36.73
C ASP A 155 6.80 5.11 -37.03
N SER A 156 6.06 4.65 -36.02
CA SER A 156 4.72 4.07 -36.22
C SER A 156 3.67 5.13 -36.60
N SER A 157 3.91 6.38 -36.19
CA SER A 157 3.09 7.55 -36.52
C SER A 157 3.42 8.09 -37.91
N THR A 158 4.70 8.23 -38.27
CA THR A 158 5.11 8.65 -39.62
C THR A 158 4.74 7.62 -40.68
N GLN A 159 4.85 6.32 -40.39
CA GLN A 159 4.35 5.27 -41.28
C GLN A 159 2.84 5.42 -41.53
N LYS A 160 2.02 5.56 -40.48
CA LYS A 160 0.57 5.80 -40.63
C LYS A 160 0.24 7.08 -41.41
N ILE A 161 1.03 8.14 -41.25
CA ILE A 161 0.85 9.38 -42.02
C ILE A 161 1.21 9.15 -43.50
N SER A 162 2.24 8.35 -43.79
CA SER A 162 2.60 7.93 -45.15
C SER A 162 1.48 7.10 -45.78
N ASP A 163 1.01 6.05 -45.08
CA ASP A 163 -0.07 5.17 -45.54
C ASP A 163 -1.37 5.95 -45.81
N LEU A 164 -1.70 6.93 -44.95
CA LEU A 164 -2.85 7.82 -45.13
C LEU A 164 -2.66 8.79 -46.31
N SER A 165 -1.44 9.28 -46.56
CA SER A 165 -1.13 10.14 -47.71
C SER A 165 -1.21 9.38 -49.03
N GLU A 166 -0.74 8.13 -49.06
CA GLU A 166 -0.88 7.23 -50.21
C GLU A 166 -2.35 6.85 -50.47
N SER A 167 -3.12 6.62 -49.41
CA SER A 167 -4.58 6.43 -49.48
C SER A 167 -5.32 7.68 -49.98
N LEU A 168 -4.84 8.89 -49.63
CA LEU A 168 -5.41 10.15 -50.13
C LEU A 168 -5.13 10.31 -51.63
N ASN A 169 -3.89 10.10 -52.06
CA ASN A 169 -3.47 10.24 -53.46
C ASN A 169 -4.19 9.24 -54.38
N THR A 170 -4.40 8.00 -53.92
CA THR A 170 -5.19 7.02 -54.67
C THR A 170 -6.65 7.46 -54.80
N LEU A 171 -7.30 7.93 -53.72
CA LEU A 171 -8.66 8.45 -53.76
C LEU A 171 -8.82 9.71 -54.63
N GLU A 172 -7.84 10.62 -54.64
CA GLU A 172 -7.80 11.77 -55.54
C GLU A 172 -7.64 11.34 -57.01
N SER A 173 -6.87 10.29 -57.28
CA SER A 173 -6.73 9.73 -58.63
C SER A 173 -8.03 9.09 -59.12
N GLU A 174 -8.72 8.32 -58.27
CA GLU A 174 -10.04 7.75 -58.58
C GLU A 174 -11.09 8.84 -58.83
N HIS A 175 -11.08 9.90 -58.03
CA HIS A 175 -11.97 11.06 -58.23
C HIS A 175 -11.68 11.81 -59.56
N LEU A 176 -10.40 11.94 -59.93
CA LEU A 176 -10.00 12.51 -61.22
C LEU A 176 -10.37 11.61 -62.41
N GLU A 177 -10.28 10.28 -62.28
CA GLU A 177 -10.74 9.35 -63.31
C GLU A 177 -12.27 9.33 -63.43
N LEU A 178 -13.01 9.35 -62.32
CA LEU A 178 -14.46 9.48 -62.32
C LEU A 178 -14.91 10.76 -63.05
N ASN A 179 -14.27 11.91 -62.78
CA ASN A 179 -14.53 13.15 -63.50
C ASN A 179 -14.19 13.09 -65.00
N LYS A 180 -13.15 12.34 -65.40
CA LYS A 180 -12.82 12.12 -66.83
C LYS A 180 -13.76 11.13 -67.53
N SER A 181 -14.30 10.17 -66.80
CA SER A 181 -15.19 9.12 -67.33
C SER A 181 -16.59 9.62 -67.67
N ASN A 182 -17.02 10.73 -67.05
CA ASN A 182 -18.19 11.48 -67.47
C ASN A 182 -17.88 12.22 -68.79
N ASN A 183 -18.25 11.62 -69.91
CA ASN A 183 -18.39 12.31 -71.20
C ASN A 183 -19.47 13.40 -71.08
N GLU A 184 -19.07 14.58 -70.61
CA GLU A 184 -19.96 15.73 -70.52
C GLU A 184 -20.16 16.35 -71.90
N ILE A 185 -21.32 16.11 -72.49
CA ILE A 185 -21.93 17.10 -73.37
C ILE A 185 -22.15 18.33 -72.48
N SER A 186 -21.32 19.34 -72.68
CA SER A 186 -21.34 20.56 -71.86
C SER A 186 -22.73 21.20 -71.92
N ILE A 187 -23.22 21.67 -70.77
CA ILE A 187 -24.47 22.43 -70.68
C ILE A 187 -24.39 23.71 -71.54
N ALA A 188 -23.18 24.17 -71.91
CA ALA A 188 -22.98 25.27 -72.85
C ALA A 188 -23.44 24.98 -74.30
N ASP A 189 -23.63 23.72 -74.70
CA ASP A 189 -24.17 23.36 -76.04
C ASP A 189 -25.70 23.23 -76.06
N LEU A 190 -26.39 23.43 -74.92
CA LEU A 190 -27.84 23.25 -74.81
C LEU A 190 -28.63 24.16 -75.77
N ASP A 191 -28.25 25.44 -75.87
CA ASP A 191 -28.88 26.42 -76.78
C ASP A 191 -28.66 26.05 -78.26
N LYS A 192 -27.59 25.32 -78.56
CA LYS A 192 -27.25 24.83 -79.90
C LYS A 192 -28.12 23.64 -80.31
N ILE A 193 -28.37 22.73 -79.36
CA ILE A 193 -29.20 21.52 -79.53
C ILE A 193 -30.70 21.84 -79.54
N LEU A 194 -31.10 22.95 -78.90
CA LEU A 194 -32.48 23.45 -78.87
C LEU A 194 -32.82 24.40 -80.04
N SER A 195 -31.87 24.69 -80.92
CA SER A 195 -32.12 25.58 -82.08
C SER A 195 -33.07 24.94 -83.11
N PRO A 196 -33.91 25.71 -83.84
CA PRO A 196 -34.88 25.15 -84.79
C PRO A 196 -34.26 24.37 -85.97
N GLU A 197 -32.99 24.61 -86.27
CA GLU A 197 -32.24 23.96 -87.35
C GLU A 197 -31.47 22.69 -86.88
N SER A 198 -31.66 22.28 -85.63
CA SER A 198 -30.91 21.17 -85.00
C SER A 198 -31.19 19.81 -85.65
N ASN A 199 -30.13 19.04 -85.87
CA ASN A 199 -30.23 17.67 -86.39
C ASN A 199 -30.94 16.76 -85.36
N GLN A 200 -32.08 16.20 -85.76
CA GLN A 200 -32.92 15.36 -84.90
C GLN A 200 -32.21 14.12 -84.33
N LYS A 201 -31.15 13.62 -84.99
CA LYS A 201 -30.32 12.54 -84.46
C LYS A 201 -29.54 12.98 -83.21
N LEU A 202 -28.99 14.20 -83.21
CA LEU A 202 -28.26 14.77 -82.06
C LEU A 202 -29.20 15.01 -80.87
N ILE A 203 -30.42 15.50 -81.12
CA ILE A 203 -31.45 15.67 -80.08
C ILE A 203 -31.79 14.32 -79.43
N ASN A 204 -31.98 13.27 -80.23
CA ASN A 204 -32.30 11.93 -79.71
C ASN A 204 -31.14 11.32 -78.92
N GLU A 205 -29.89 11.46 -79.39
CA GLU A 205 -28.71 10.98 -78.66
C GLU A 205 -28.51 11.75 -77.33
N PHE A 206 -28.74 13.06 -77.33
CA PHE A 206 -28.72 13.89 -76.12
C PHE A 206 -29.80 13.46 -75.11
N PHE A 207 -31.04 13.26 -75.58
CA PHE A 207 -32.15 12.80 -74.74
C PHE A 207 -31.88 11.43 -74.12
N VAL A 208 -31.39 10.45 -74.89
CA VAL A 208 -31.05 9.10 -74.39
C VAL A 208 -29.92 9.16 -73.36
N ASN A 209 -28.91 10.03 -73.56
CA ASN A 209 -27.82 10.18 -72.60
C ASN A 209 -28.28 10.87 -71.30
N ILE A 210 -29.12 11.90 -71.37
CA ILE A 210 -29.76 12.49 -70.18
C ILE A 210 -30.61 11.45 -69.46
N GLN A 211 -31.44 10.69 -70.19
CA GLN A 211 -32.32 9.69 -69.59
C GLN A 211 -31.52 8.62 -68.83
N LYS A 212 -30.41 8.12 -69.42
CA LYS A 212 -29.48 7.21 -68.73
C LYS A 212 -28.85 7.85 -67.49
N ARG A 213 -28.37 9.10 -67.57
CA ARG A 213 -27.77 9.81 -66.42
C ARG A 213 -28.78 10.03 -65.30
N LEU A 214 -30.04 10.34 -65.64
CA LEU A 214 -31.15 10.43 -64.68
C LEU A 214 -31.40 9.10 -63.98
N THR A 215 -31.56 8.00 -64.73
CA THR A 215 -31.80 6.66 -64.16
C THR A 215 -30.65 6.18 -63.27
N ASN A 216 -29.40 6.49 -63.63
CA ASN A 216 -28.24 6.20 -62.77
C ASN A 216 -28.31 6.99 -61.45
N LEU A 217 -28.58 8.30 -61.51
CA LEU A 217 -28.71 9.15 -60.32
C LEU A 217 -29.91 8.74 -59.43
N GLU A 218 -31.02 8.29 -60.01
CA GLU A 218 -32.17 7.74 -59.29
C GLU A 218 -31.81 6.43 -58.57
N SER A 219 -31.06 5.55 -59.24
CA SER A 219 -30.51 4.31 -58.64
C SER A 219 -29.57 4.63 -57.48
N ASP A 220 -28.61 5.52 -57.68
CA ASP A 220 -27.61 5.89 -56.66
C ASP A 220 -28.28 6.56 -55.44
N ASN A 221 -29.26 7.44 -55.67
CA ASN A 221 -30.05 8.04 -54.59
C ASN A 221 -30.88 7.00 -53.81
N SER A 222 -31.40 5.97 -54.48
CA SER A 222 -32.07 4.84 -53.83
C SER A 222 -31.11 4.00 -52.96
N ASN A 223 -29.91 3.73 -53.48
CA ASN A 223 -28.85 2.99 -52.78
C ASN A 223 -28.31 3.78 -51.57
N LEU A 224 -28.11 5.10 -51.71
CA LEU A 224 -27.74 5.99 -50.61
C LEU A 224 -28.86 6.09 -49.57
N SER A 225 -30.12 6.22 -49.99
CA SER A 225 -31.29 6.30 -49.09
C SER A 225 -31.50 5.02 -48.27
N THR A 226 -31.26 3.84 -48.86
CA THR A 226 -31.34 2.55 -48.15
C THR A 226 -30.16 2.37 -47.19
N THR A 227 -28.95 2.76 -47.59
CA THR A 227 -27.75 2.76 -46.74
C THR A 227 -27.91 3.70 -45.53
N LEU A 228 -28.44 4.90 -45.75
CA LEU A 228 -28.74 5.87 -44.68
C LEU A 228 -29.73 5.29 -43.67
N LYS A 229 -30.83 4.67 -44.13
CA LYS A 229 -31.82 4.01 -43.25
C LYS A 229 -31.18 2.91 -42.39
N LYS A 230 -30.28 2.12 -42.95
CA LYS A 230 -29.54 1.07 -42.22
C LYS A 230 -28.64 1.67 -41.13
N SER A 231 -27.83 2.67 -41.50
CA SER A 231 -26.93 3.38 -40.57
C SER A 231 -27.68 4.04 -39.41
N LEU A 232 -28.83 4.67 -39.68
CA LEU A 232 -29.67 5.30 -38.66
C LEU A 232 -30.22 4.27 -37.66
N LEU A 233 -30.60 3.08 -38.14
CA LEU A 233 -31.09 1.97 -37.32
C LEU A 233 -29.97 1.35 -36.46
N GLU A 234 -28.76 1.21 -37.00
CA GLU A 234 -27.57 0.77 -36.26
C GLU A 234 -27.14 1.79 -35.19
N THR A 235 -27.18 3.09 -35.51
CA THR A 235 -26.91 4.19 -34.58
C THR A 235 -27.89 4.20 -33.41
N ASN A 236 -29.19 4.01 -33.67
CA ASN A 236 -30.20 3.91 -32.61
C ASN A 236 -29.97 2.68 -31.70
N LYS A 237 -29.61 1.52 -32.27
CA LYS A 237 -29.21 0.33 -31.49
C LYS A 237 -27.98 0.57 -30.63
N LEU A 238 -27.00 1.34 -31.13
CA LEU A 238 -25.81 1.70 -30.36
C LEU A 238 -26.18 2.64 -29.21
N LYS A 239 -27.00 3.67 -29.47
CA LYS A 239 -27.50 4.58 -28.44
C LYS A 239 -28.24 3.84 -27.32
N GLU A 240 -29.14 2.92 -27.65
CA GLU A 240 -29.80 2.06 -26.67
C GLU A 240 -28.81 1.24 -25.82
N LYS A 241 -27.76 0.67 -26.45
CA LYS A 241 -26.72 -0.08 -25.72
C LYS A 241 -25.96 0.82 -24.75
N CYS A 242 -25.61 2.04 -25.18
CA CYS A 242 -24.93 3.03 -24.34
C CYS A 242 -25.82 3.49 -23.17
N GLU A 243 -27.11 3.76 -23.40
CA GLU A 243 -28.06 4.08 -22.31
C GLU A 243 -28.25 2.91 -21.34
N LYS A 244 -28.39 1.68 -21.86
CA LYS A 244 -28.48 0.45 -21.03
C LYS A 244 -27.20 0.16 -20.25
N ALA A 245 -26.04 0.56 -20.73
CA ALA A 245 -24.78 0.49 -19.99
C ALA A 245 -24.69 1.60 -18.93
N SER A 246 -24.95 2.85 -19.31
CA SER A 246 -24.94 4.02 -18.43
C SER A 246 -25.87 3.85 -17.23
N ASN A 247 -27.08 3.31 -17.44
CA ASN A 247 -28.02 3.04 -16.36
C ASN A 247 -27.53 1.99 -15.35
N ARG A 248 -26.72 0.99 -15.77
CA ARG A 248 -26.10 0.03 -14.84
C ARG A 248 -25.02 0.67 -13.98
N TYR A 249 -24.26 1.61 -14.54
CA TYR A 249 -23.20 2.32 -13.81
C TYR A 249 -23.72 3.47 -12.95
N ARG A 250 -24.85 4.09 -13.30
CA ARG A 250 -25.51 5.12 -12.47
C ARG A 250 -26.07 4.59 -11.16
N SER A 251 -26.62 3.38 -11.14
CA SER A 251 -27.19 2.75 -9.94
C SER A 251 -26.14 1.96 -9.14
N ASN A 252 -24.99 2.58 -8.84
CA ASN A 252 -23.88 1.95 -8.12
C ASN A 252 -24.13 1.79 -6.61
N ASP A 253 -25.38 1.90 -6.16
CA ASP A 253 -25.80 1.77 -4.77
C ASP A 253 -25.62 0.33 -4.26
N GLU A 254 -25.73 -0.68 -5.14
CA GLU A 254 -25.42 -2.07 -4.79
C GLU A 254 -23.92 -2.27 -4.51
N LEU A 255 -23.04 -1.55 -5.22
CA LEU A 255 -21.60 -1.58 -4.95
C LEU A 255 -21.25 -0.77 -3.71
N LYS A 256 -21.85 0.41 -3.52
CA LYS A 256 -21.71 1.21 -2.27
C LYS A 256 -22.16 0.42 -1.05
N SER A 257 -23.29 -0.29 -1.13
CA SER A 257 -23.79 -1.16 -0.05
C SER A 257 -22.79 -2.29 0.24
N LYS A 258 -22.24 -2.94 -0.79
CA LYS A 258 -21.20 -3.97 -0.60
C LYS A 258 -19.91 -3.41 -0.02
N LEU A 259 -19.52 -2.19 -0.40
CA LEU A 259 -18.36 -1.49 0.16
C LEU A 259 -18.58 -1.17 1.65
N TYR A 260 -19.78 -0.70 2.01
CA TYR A 260 -20.18 -0.42 3.39
C TYR A 260 -20.34 -1.68 4.25
N GLU A 261 -20.84 -2.78 3.68
CA GLU A 261 -20.84 -4.11 4.32
C GLU A 261 -19.42 -4.63 4.55
N LEU A 262 -18.52 -4.44 3.59
CA LEU A 262 -17.11 -4.83 3.68
C LEU A 262 -16.36 -3.99 4.74
N GLU A 263 -16.60 -2.69 4.79
CA GLU A 263 -16.05 -1.76 5.77
C GLU A 263 -16.54 -2.09 7.20
N ASN A 264 -17.84 -2.35 7.37
CA ASN A 264 -18.37 -2.85 8.65
C ASN A 264 -17.79 -4.22 9.06
N THR A 265 -17.52 -5.09 8.08
CA THR A 265 -16.91 -6.40 8.32
C THR A 265 -15.44 -6.26 8.74
N TYR A 266 -14.69 -5.38 8.07
CA TYR A 266 -13.32 -5.02 8.43
C TYR A 266 -13.24 -4.45 9.85
N MET A 267 -14.10 -3.48 10.20
CA MET A 267 -14.14 -2.91 11.56
C MET A 267 -14.45 -3.95 12.64
N LYS A 268 -15.35 -4.92 12.36
CA LYS A 268 -15.59 -6.05 13.28
C LYS A 268 -14.36 -6.92 13.49
N TYR A 269 -13.64 -7.28 12.42
CA TYR A 269 -12.42 -8.08 12.55
C TYR A 269 -11.32 -7.33 13.28
N ARG A 270 -11.15 -6.02 13.04
CA ARG A 270 -10.20 -5.18 13.78
C ARG A 270 -10.50 -5.15 15.28
N ILE A 271 -11.76 -5.04 15.69
CA ILE A 271 -12.15 -5.09 17.12
C ILE A 271 -11.85 -6.46 17.73
N ILE A 272 -12.04 -7.54 16.97
CA ILE A 272 -11.69 -8.91 17.41
C ILE A 272 -10.16 -9.06 17.55
N GLU A 273 -9.39 -8.53 16.61
CA GLU A 273 -7.92 -8.53 16.62
C GLU A 273 -7.36 -7.72 17.80
N GLU A 274 -7.85 -6.50 18.03
CA GLU A 274 -7.48 -5.69 19.20
C GLU A 274 -7.79 -6.43 20.52
N LYS A 275 -8.92 -7.15 20.58
CA LYS A 275 -9.27 -7.99 21.76
C LYS A 275 -8.38 -9.23 21.90
N ILE A 276 -7.99 -9.88 20.80
CA ILE A 276 -7.03 -11.00 20.82
C ILE A 276 -5.67 -10.51 21.32
N ASN A 277 -5.18 -9.37 20.82
CA ASN A 277 -3.92 -8.78 21.26
C ASN A 277 -3.94 -8.37 22.75
N GLN A 278 -5.07 -7.88 23.26
CA GLN A 278 -5.24 -7.66 24.71
C GLN A 278 -5.19 -8.96 25.50
N ASN A 279 -5.87 -10.02 25.05
CA ASN A 279 -5.85 -11.33 25.69
C ASN A 279 -4.46 -11.98 25.68
N ILE A 280 -3.72 -11.86 24.56
CA ILE A 280 -2.32 -12.31 24.46
C ILE A 280 -1.47 -11.59 25.50
N LYS A 281 -1.57 -10.25 25.59
CA LYS A 281 -0.80 -9.47 26.57
C LYS A 281 -1.14 -9.83 28.01
N ILE A 282 -2.41 -10.11 28.33
CA ILE A 282 -2.82 -10.62 29.65
C ILE A 282 -2.19 -11.99 29.92
N ALA A 283 -2.21 -12.90 28.94
CA ALA A 283 -1.60 -14.22 29.07
C ALA A 283 -0.06 -14.18 29.18
N GLU A 284 0.60 -13.23 28.51
CA GLU A 284 2.05 -12.98 28.64
C GLU A 284 2.40 -12.43 30.02
N GLU A 285 1.60 -11.49 30.55
CA GLU A 285 1.75 -10.95 31.91
C GLU A 285 1.50 -12.04 32.97
N GLU A 286 0.47 -12.87 32.80
CA GLU A 286 0.19 -14.02 33.66
C GLU A 286 1.30 -15.08 33.59
N TYR A 287 1.80 -15.40 32.39
CA TYR A 287 2.95 -16.28 32.19
C TYR A 287 4.20 -15.76 32.92
N ALA A 288 4.52 -14.47 32.80
CA ALA A 288 5.65 -13.87 33.50
C ALA A 288 5.51 -13.93 35.03
N ILE A 289 4.30 -13.68 35.56
CA ILE A 289 3.99 -13.80 36.99
C ILE A 289 4.17 -15.25 37.48
N HIS A 290 3.71 -16.24 36.71
CA HIS A 290 3.85 -17.65 37.05
C HIS A 290 5.30 -18.16 36.89
N PHE A 291 6.03 -17.70 35.87
CA PHE A 291 7.42 -18.07 35.63
C PHE A 291 8.37 -17.57 36.73
N HIS A 292 8.09 -16.40 37.31
CA HIS A 292 8.90 -15.82 38.39
C HIS A 292 8.43 -16.14 39.82
N ARG A 293 7.38 -16.97 39.98
CA ARG A 293 6.87 -17.35 41.31
C ARG A 293 7.81 -18.37 42.00
N PRO A 294 8.38 -18.09 43.18
CA PRO A 294 9.33 -19.01 43.86
C PRO A 294 8.73 -20.38 44.25
N GLU A 295 7.41 -20.48 44.28
CA GLU A 295 6.64 -21.68 44.64
C GLU A 295 6.63 -22.74 43.53
N ASN A 296 7.05 -22.42 42.30
CA ASN A 296 7.07 -23.37 41.16
C ASN A 296 8.21 -24.41 41.21
N LYS A 297 8.78 -24.68 42.38
CA LYS A 297 9.54 -25.92 42.63
C LYS A 297 8.56 -27.06 42.98
N HIS A 298 8.06 -27.70 41.93
CA HIS A 298 7.26 -28.94 41.99
C HIS A 298 6.01 -28.89 42.88
N ASP A 299 4.96 -28.19 42.43
CA ASP A 299 3.60 -28.54 42.83
C ASP A 299 2.86 -29.25 41.69
N THR A 300 2.72 -30.57 41.81
CA THR A 300 1.96 -31.42 40.89
C THR A 300 0.48 -31.00 40.78
N SER A 301 -0.07 -30.34 41.80
CA SER A 301 -1.43 -29.78 41.79
C SER A 301 -1.61 -28.74 40.68
N SER A 302 -0.64 -27.84 40.50
CA SER A 302 -0.69 -26.81 39.45
C SER A 302 -0.58 -27.40 38.04
N ALA A 303 0.27 -28.42 37.85
CA ALA A 303 0.37 -29.14 36.58
C ALA A 303 -0.91 -29.92 36.24
N GLN A 304 -1.52 -30.60 37.21
CA GLN A 304 -2.80 -31.30 37.03
C GLN A 304 -3.95 -30.31 36.76
N LYS A 305 -3.92 -29.11 37.36
CA LYS A 305 -4.90 -28.06 37.04
C LYS A 305 -4.76 -27.57 35.60
N MET A 306 -3.54 -27.29 35.13
CA MET A 306 -3.30 -26.93 33.72
C MET A 306 -3.73 -28.02 32.74
N LEU A 307 -3.51 -29.30 33.06
CA LEU A 307 -3.99 -30.43 32.26
C LEU A 307 -5.53 -30.51 32.24
N SER A 308 -6.19 -30.28 33.39
CA SER A 308 -7.66 -30.21 33.46
C SER A 308 -8.22 -29.04 32.66
N ASP A 309 -7.58 -27.87 32.70
CA ASP A 309 -8.03 -26.69 31.94
C ASP A 309 -7.87 -26.92 30.42
N LEU A 310 -6.79 -27.60 29.99
CA LEU A 310 -6.59 -28.05 28.61
C LEU A 310 -7.61 -29.12 28.17
N GLU A 311 -7.96 -30.07 29.04
CA GLU A 311 -8.99 -31.08 28.75
C GLU A 311 -10.38 -30.44 28.59
N ILE A 312 -10.71 -29.43 29.40
CA ILE A 312 -11.94 -28.65 29.27
C ILE A 312 -11.98 -27.90 27.93
N MET A 313 -10.87 -27.27 27.51
CA MET A 313 -10.78 -26.63 26.19
C MET A 313 -10.90 -27.64 25.05
N ALA A 314 -10.20 -28.77 25.11
CA ALA A 314 -10.24 -29.80 24.07
C ALA A 314 -11.63 -30.44 23.90
N ASN A 315 -12.40 -30.59 24.99
CA ASN A 315 -13.79 -31.03 24.92
C ASN A 315 -14.70 -29.96 24.30
N LYS A 316 -14.50 -28.68 24.62
CA LYS A 316 -15.26 -27.58 24.00
C LYS A 316 -14.97 -27.45 22.50
N ASP A 317 -13.70 -27.53 22.10
CA ASP A 317 -13.30 -27.51 20.68
C ASP A 317 -13.90 -28.69 19.90
N LYS A 318 -14.05 -29.85 20.54
CA LYS A 318 -14.75 -31.01 19.98
C LYS A 318 -16.24 -30.74 19.78
N ASP A 319 -16.92 -30.14 20.75
CA ASP A 319 -18.35 -29.77 20.63
C ASP A 319 -18.57 -28.72 19.53
N ASP A 320 -17.67 -27.73 19.41
CA ASP A 320 -17.70 -26.73 18.34
C ASP A 320 -17.45 -27.37 16.95
N ILE A 321 -16.59 -28.39 16.85
CA ILE A 321 -16.41 -29.20 15.63
C ILE A 321 -17.66 -30.01 15.29
N GLU A 322 -18.30 -30.66 16.26
CA GLU A 322 -19.54 -31.42 16.03
C GLU A 322 -20.69 -30.50 15.55
N GLN A 323 -20.78 -29.26 16.06
CA GLN A 323 -21.69 -28.24 15.55
C GLN A 323 -21.35 -27.80 14.11
N LEU A 324 -20.07 -27.60 13.79
CA LEU A 324 -19.64 -27.26 12.43
C LEU A 324 -19.93 -28.40 11.43
N GLU A 325 -19.77 -29.66 11.84
CA GLU A 325 -20.09 -30.83 11.03
C GLU A 325 -21.61 -30.95 10.79
N PHE A 326 -22.44 -30.65 11.80
CA PHE A 326 -23.90 -30.56 11.65
C PHE A 326 -24.30 -29.48 10.64
N LEU A 327 -23.76 -28.26 10.78
CA LEU A 327 -24.01 -27.14 9.85
C LEU A 327 -23.55 -27.49 8.42
N LEU A 328 -22.40 -28.13 8.25
CA LEU A 328 -21.88 -28.53 6.95
C LEU A 328 -22.78 -29.60 6.31
N GLN A 329 -23.31 -30.53 7.09
CA GLN A 329 -24.28 -31.52 6.63
C GLN A 329 -25.64 -30.88 6.25
N GLU A 330 -26.09 -29.86 6.98
CA GLU A 330 -27.26 -29.06 6.61
C GLU A 330 -27.05 -28.36 5.25
N LYS A 331 -25.89 -27.70 5.04
CA LYS A 331 -25.56 -27.08 3.75
C LYS A 331 -25.42 -28.10 2.61
N ARG A 332 -24.88 -29.29 2.87
CA ARG A 332 -24.89 -30.41 1.89
C ARG A 332 -26.31 -30.84 1.52
N ASN A 333 -27.23 -30.91 2.48
CA ASN A 333 -28.63 -31.25 2.21
C ASN A 333 -29.33 -30.15 1.39
N ILE A 334 -29.09 -28.87 1.71
CA ILE A 334 -29.58 -27.73 0.91
C ILE A 334 -29.01 -27.77 -0.51
N LEU A 335 -27.72 -28.02 -0.70
CA LEU A 335 -27.09 -28.14 -2.02
C LEU A 335 -27.64 -29.35 -2.80
N ARG A 336 -27.87 -30.49 -2.14
CA ARG A 336 -28.46 -31.69 -2.74
C ARG A 336 -29.90 -31.42 -3.20
N ALA A 337 -30.71 -30.76 -2.36
CA ALA A 337 -32.06 -30.34 -2.71
C ALA A 337 -32.05 -29.33 -3.88
N ALA A 338 -31.19 -28.32 -3.82
CA ALA A 338 -31.09 -27.31 -4.86
C ALA A 338 -30.61 -27.88 -6.20
N ARG A 339 -29.72 -28.89 -6.20
CA ARG A 339 -29.36 -29.67 -7.39
C ARG A 339 -30.52 -30.52 -7.89
N ALA A 340 -31.21 -31.26 -7.02
CA ALA A 340 -32.33 -32.13 -7.39
C ALA A 340 -33.53 -31.35 -7.99
N TYR A 341 -33.91 -30.23 -7.38
CA TYR A 341 -35.06 -29.42 -7.82
C TYR A 341 -34.69 -28.33 -8.85
N GLY A 342 -33.44 -27.84 -8.85
CA GLY A 342 -33.00 -26.72 -9.70
C GLY A 342 -32.48 -27.11 -11.09
N LEU A 343 -31.96 -28.32 -11.28
CA LEU A 343 -31.41 -28.78 -12.57
C LEU A 343 -32.46 -29.44 -13.49
N GLN A 344 -33.63 -29.84 -12.98
CA GLN A 344 -34.67 -30.50 -13.79
C GLN A 344 -35.50 -29.55 -14.68
N ARG A 345 -35.30 -28.23 -14.58
CA ARG A 345 -35.91 -27.25 -15.50
C ARG A 345 -34.83 -26.66 -16.41
N SER A 346 -35.01 -26.76 -17.72
CA SER A 346 -34.08 -26.29 -18.77
C SER A 346 -33.82 -24.77 -18.82
N LYS A 347 -34.16 -24.03 -17.76
CA LYS A 347 -34.02 -22.58 -17.61
C LYS A 347 -33.29 -22.18 -16.32
N THR A 348 -32.48 -23.06 -15.73
CA THR A 348 -31.56 -22.68 -14.66
C THR A 348 -30.50 -21.71 -15.22
N SER A 349 -30.43 -20.49 -14.67
CA SER A 349 -29.46 -19.47 -15.11
C SER A 349 -28.02 -19.96 -14.97
N ASN A 350 -27.17 -19.67 -15.96
CA ASN A 350 -25.74 -19.99 -15.92
C ASN A 350 -25.05 -19.44 -14.66
N LYS A 351 -25.51 -18.29 -14.15
CA LYS A 351 -25.02 -17.72 -12.89
C LYS A 351 -25.28 -18.65 -11.70
N LEU A 352 -26.50 -19.16 -11.56
CA LEU A 352 -26.86 -20.08 -10.47
C LEU A 352 -26.09 -21.42 -10.56
N ARG A 353 -25.76 -21.87 -11.78
CA ARG A 353 -24.89 -23.05 -11.98
C ARG A 353 -23.46 -22.78 -11.49
N SER A 354 -22.88 -21.64 -11.88
CA SER A 354 -21.58 -21.16 -11.39
C SER A 354 -21.54 -21.04 -9.86
N ASP A 355 -22.57 -20.43 -9.27
CA ASP A 355 -22.69 -20.27 -7.81
C ASP A 355 -22.76 -21.65 -7.08
N MET A 356 -23.42 -22.66 -7.67
CA MET A 356 -23.47 -24.04 -7.16
C MET A 356 -22.19 -24.85 -7.36
N GLU A 357 -21.36 -24.50 -8.34
CA GLU A 357 -20.04 -25.09 -8.56
C GLU A 357 -19.04 -24.50 -7.56
N ILE A 358 -19.02 -23.18 -7.39
CA ILE A 358 -18.23 -22.47 -6.36
C ILE A 358 -18.57 -22.99 -4.96
N LEU A 359 -19.85 -23.12 -4.61
CA LEU A 359 -20.27 -23.70 -3.34
C LEU A 359 -19.80 -25.16 -3.16
N GLY A 360 -19.67 -25.91 -4.27
CA GLY A 360 -19.09 -27.25 -4.26
C GLY A 360 -17.60 -27.24 -3.89
N TYR A 361 -16.81 -26.34 -4.48
CA TYR A 361 -15.38 -26.19 -4.17
C TYR A 361 -15.16 -25.74 -2.71
N VAL A 362 -15.92 -24.74 -2.24
CA VAL A 362 -15.83 -24.26 -0.85
C VAL A 362 -16.12 -25.37 0.16
N LEU A 363 -17.10 -26.24 -0.10
CA LEU A 363 -17.39 -27.38 0.79
C LEU A 363 -16.21 -28.36 0.86
N VAL A 364 -15.55 -28.67 -0.27
CA VAL A 364 -14.37 -29.54 -0.29
C VAL A 364 -13.21 -28.91 0.48
N GLU A 365 -12.99 -27.60 0.35
CA GLU A 365 -11.96 -26.88 1.10
C GLU A 365 -12.22 -26.91 2.61
N LYS A 366 -13.48 -26.75 3.05
CA LYS A 366 -13.85 -26.86 4.47
C LYS A 366 -13.74 -28.29 5.00
N ASP A 367 -14.07 -29.31 4.21
CA ASP A 367 -13.81 -30.72 4.55
C ASP A 367 -12.31 -30.98 4.75
N GLN A 368 -11.43 -30.40 3.92
CA GLN A 368 -9.98 -30.51 4.11
C GLN A 368 -9.51 -29.80 5.39
N LEU A 369 -10.07 -28.63 5.71
CA LEU A 369 -9.76 -27.90 6.95
C LEU A 369 -10.15 -28.68 8.20
N ILE A 370 -11.36 -29.24 8.24
CA ILE A 370 -11.85 -30.09 9.35
C ILE A 370 -10.94 -31.32 9.52
N ASN A 371 -10.52 -31.96 8.43
CA ASN A 371 -9.59 -33.10 8.50
C ASN A 371 -8.20 -32.72 9.03
N ARG A 372 -7.70 -31.49 8.78
CA ARG A 372 -6.47 -30.99 9.40
C ARG A 372 -6.67 -30.73 10.90
N LEU A 373 -7.78 -30.10 11.29
CA LEU A 373 -8.09 -29.83 12.70
C LEU A 373 -8.23 -31.12 13.51
N ARG A 374 -8.92 -32.14 12.97
CA ARG A 374 -9.00 -33.48 13.58
C ARG A 374 -7.61 -34.09 13.83
N LYS A 375 -6.70 -34.03 12.86
CA LYS A 375 -5.30 -34.49 13.04
C LYS A 375 -4.57 -33.72 14.13
N ASN A 376 -4.69 -32.40 14.16
CA ASN A 376 -4.05 -31.57 15.19
C ASN A 376 -4.55 -31.92 16.60
N ILE A 377 -5.87 -32.18 16.75
CA ILE A 377 -6.46 -32.64 18.03
C ILE A 377 -5.90 -34.00 18.44
N ASP A 378 -5.79 -34.95 17.50
CA ASP A 378 -5.24 -36.27 17.79
C ASP A 378 -3.74 -36.18 18.16
N GLU A 379 -2.96 -35.31 17.51
CA GLU A 379 -1.56 -35.02 17.91
C GLU A 379 -1.45 -34.41 19.31
N ILE A 380 -2.35 -33.48 19.68
CA ILE A 380 -2.39 -32.88 21.02
C ILE A 380 -2.71 -33.94 22.08
N LYS A 381 -3.72 -34.80 21.85
CA LYS A 381 -4.06 -35.92 22.74
C LYS A 381 -2.91 -36.90 22.91
N LEU A 382 -2.16 -37.19 21.84
CA LEU A 382 -1.03 -38.11 21.88
C LEU A 382 0.13 -37.53 22.71
N LYS A 383 0.39 -36.23 22.59
CA LYS A 383 1.33 -35.49 23.46
C LYS A 383 0.87 -35.44 24.92
N GLN A 384 -0.41 -35.18 25.18
CA GLN A 384 -0.98 -35.20 26.54
C GLN A 384 -0.77 -36.57 27.20
N MET A 385 -1.08 -37.66 26.48
CA MET A 385 -0.88 -39.02 26.97
C MET A 385 0.61 -39.34 27.27
N GLN A 386 1.56 -38.78 26.52
CA GLN A 386 2.99 -38.88 26.86
C GLN A 386 3.32 -38.15 28.16
N VAL A 387 2.84 -36.92 28.33
CA VAL A 387 3.05 -36.12 29.55
C VAL A 387 2.44 -36.80 30.79
N ASP A 388 1.24 -37.37 30.67
CA ASP A 388 0.61 -38.12 31.76
C ASP A 388 1.42 -39.36 32.17
N LEU A 389 2.02 -40.07 31.20
CA LEU A 389 2.92 -41.19 31.47
C LEU A 389 4.22 -40.73 32.14
N GLU A 390 4.77 -39.59 31.76
CA GLU A 390 5.96 -39.01 32.40
C GLU A 390 5.68 -38.57 33.85
N ILE A 391 4.58 -37.86 34.08
CA ILE A 391 4.11 -37.47 35.43
C ILE A 391 3.89 -38.72 36.30
N LYS A 392 3.24 -39.76 35.76
CA LYS A 392 3.03 -41.02 36.48
C LYS A 392 4.37 -41.68 36.85
N ASN A 393 5.29 -41.83 35.89
CA ASN A 393 6.62 -42.40 36.13
C ASN A 393 7.42 -41.60 37.17
N LEU A 394 7.34 -40.27 37.17
CA LEU A 394 7.95 -39.42 38.19
C LEU A 394 7.32 -39.66 39.56
N SER A 395 5.99 -39.73 39.64
CA SER A 395 5.27 -39.98 40.90
C SER A 395 5.56 -41.36 41.50
N GLU A 396 5.81 -42.38 40.66
CA GLU A 396 6.19 -43.72 41.09
C GLU A 396 7.65 -43.78 41.55
N LYS A 397 8.56 -43.05 40.89
CA LYS A 397 9.95 -42.88 41.37
C LYS A 397 10.03 -42.19 42.73
N VAL A 398 9.22 -41.15 42.95
CA VAL A 398 9.16 -40.42 44.24
C VAL A 398 8.63 -41.29 45.39
N LYS A 399 7.91 -42.38 45.11
CA LYS A 399 7.47 -43.37 46.12
C LYS A 399 8.49 -44.48 46.42
N PHE A 400 9.59 -44.53 45.67
CA PHE A 400 10.66 -45.53 45.83
C PHE A 400 11.91 -44.98 46.56
N PHE A 401 11.91 -43.68 46.88
CA PHE A 401 12.85 -43.01 47.78
C PHE A 401 12.15 -42.64 49.09
#